data_AF-A0A377TLF6-F1
#
_entry.id   AF-A0A377TLF6-F1
#
_cell.length_a   1.000
_cell.length_b   1.000
_cell.length_c   1.000
_cell.angle_alpha   90.00
_cell.angle_beta   90.00
_cell.angle_gamma   90.00
#
_symmetry.space_group_name_H-M   'P 1'
#
loop_
_entity.id
_entity.type
_entity.pdbx_description
1 polymer ?
#
loop_
_entity_poly.entity_id
_entity_poly.type
_entity_poly.pdbx_seq_one_letter_code
_entity_poly.pdbx_strand_id
1 'polypeptide(L)'
;MSKYKLVEGLVVYFLYFEFIALIVKYFESGFHFPLRYFVYIGITAIVRLIIVDHESPLAVLIYSAAILILVITLWLCNSNRLKRE
;
A
#
# COMPACT_ATOMS: atom_id res chain seq x y z
N MET A 1 -17.13 -8.06 21.37
CA MET A 1 -15.80 -7.57 21.82
C MET A 1 -14.62 -8.41 21.31
N SER A 2 -14.61 -9.74 21.47
CA SER A 2 -13.43 -10.59 21.13
C SER A 2 -13.07 -10.67 19.64
N LYS A 3 -14.06 -10.74 18.73
CA LYS A 3 -13.80 -10.95 17.29
C LYS A 3 -13.10 -9.77 16.59
N TYR A 4 -13.48 -8.53 16.91
CA TYR A 4 -12.88 -7.33 16.30
C TYR A 4 -11.39 -7.19 16.65
N LYS A 5 -11.01 -7.45 17.90
CA LYS A 5 -9.62 -7.43 18.34
C LYS A 5 -8.74 -8.49 17.67
N LEU A 6 -9.31 -9.67 17.37
CA LEU A 6 -8.61 -10.71 16.63
C LEU A 6 -8.38 -10.33 15.16
N VAL A 7 -9.39 -9.74 14.52
CA VAL A 7 -9.29 -9.28 13.13
C VAL A 7 -8.29 -8.12 13.02
N GLU A 8 -8.32 -7.17 13.94
CA GLU A 8 -7.37 -6.07 14.01
C GLU A 8 -5.92 -6.57 14.12
N GLY A 9 -5.66 -7.48 15.06
CA GLY A 9 -4.34 -8.10 15.22
C GLY A 9 -3.89 -8.87 13.97
N LEU A 10 -4.81 -9.61 13.33
CA LEU A 10 -4.52 -10.33 12.08
C LEU A 10 -4.13 -9.39 10.94
N VAL A 11 -4.83 -8.26 10.79
CA VAL A 11 -4.53 -7.26 9.75
C VAL A 11 -3.16 -6.63 9.97
N VAL A 12 -2.78 -6.38 11.24
CA VAL A 12 -1.43 -5.89 11.59
C VAL A 12 -0.35 -6.91 11.21
N TYR A 13 -0.53 -8.21 11.48
CA TYR A 13 0.40 -9.25 11.05
C TYR A 13 0.54 -9.31 9.52
N PHE A 14 -0.57 -9.13 8.81
CA PHE A 14 -0.56 -9.13 7.35
C PHE A 14 0.21 -7.93 6.76
N LEU A 15 0.15 -6.77 7.40
CA LEU A 15 0.95 -5.59 7.05
C LEU A 15 2.46 -5.87 7.19
N TYR A 16 2.87 -6.59 8.24
CA TYR A 16 4.28 -6.97 8.41
C TYR A 16 4.78 -7.89 7.29
N PHE A 17 3.98 -8.88 6.86
CA PHE A 17 4.36 -9.73 5.72
C PHE A 17 4.50 -8.94 4.42
N GLU A 18 3.59 -7.99 4.18
CA GLU A 18 3.63 -7.13 3.01
C GLU A 18 4.87 -6.22 3.00
N PHE A 19 5.26 -5.70 4.16
CA PHE A 19 6.48 -4.92 4.32
C PHE A 19 7.75 -5.76 4.09
N ILE A 20 7.80 -6.99 4.63
CA ILE A 20 8.92 -7.92 4.39
C ILE A 20 9.01 -8.27 2.89
N ALA A 21 7.88 -8.49 2.22
CA ALA A 21 7.85 -8.76 0.78
C ALA A 21 8.47 -7.60 -0.03
N LEU A 22 8.30 -6.35 0.42
CA LEU A 22 8.94 -5.18 -0.19
C LEU A 22 10.47 -5.22 -0.02
N ILE A 23 10.95 -5.55 1.18
CA ILE A 23 12.39 -5.69 1.45
C ILE A 23 12.99 -6.80 0.58
N VAL A 24 12.33 -7.96 0.49
CA VAL A 24 12.78 -9.08 -0.35
C VAL A 24 12.85 -8.63 -1.81
N LYS A 25 11.80 -7.98 -2.34
CA LYS A 25 11.79 -7.48 -3.72
C LYS A 25 12.86 -6.43 -4.00
N TYR A 26 13.22 -5.62 -3.02
CA TYR A 26 14.31 -4.66 -3.13
C TYR A 26 15.66 -5.35 -3.37
N PHE A 27 15.96 -6.42 -2.62
CA PHE A 27 17.19 -7.19 -2.83
C PHE A 27 17.15 -8.00 -4.13
N GLU A 28 16.00 -8.59 -4.49
CA GLU A 28 15.82 -9.33 -5.76
C GLU A 28 16.00 -8.44 -7.00
N SER A 29 15.66 -7.14 -6.92
CA SER A 29 15.77 -6.19 -8.04
C SER A 29 17.19 -5.63 -8.21
N GLY A 30 18.21 -6.25 -7.59
CA GLY A 30 19.60 -5.82 -7.70
C GLY A 30 19.86 -4.44 -7.12
N PHE A 31 19.29 -4.14 -5.95
CA PHE A 31 19.37 -2.85 -5.25
C PHE A 31 18.69 -1.67 -5.96
N HIS A 32 18.03 -1.89 -7.10
CA HIS A 32 17.16 -0.89 -7.70
C HIS A 32 15.86 -0.83 -6.94
N PHE A 33 15.51 0.35 -6.45
CA PHE A 33 14.25 0.56 -5.74
C PHE A 33 13.07 0.46 -6.74
N PRO A 34 12.25 -0.60 -6.66
CA PRO A 34 11.20 -0.84 -7.65
C PRO A 34 9.97 -0.01 -7.25
N LEU A 35 10.02 1.30 -7.56
CA LEU A 35 9.01 2.32 -7.22
C LEU A 35 7.57 1.87 -7.51
N ARG A 36 7.35 1.13 -8.60
CA ARG A 36 6.03 0.59 -8.97
C ARG A 36 5.46 -0.35 -7.90
N TYR A 37 6.29 -1.25 -7.37
CA TYR A 37 5.89 -2.18 -6.33
C TYR A 37 5.66 -1.47 -4.99
N PHE A 38 6.50 -0.48 -4.66
CA PHE A 38 6.29 0.35 -3.48
C PHE A 38 4.93 1.05 -3.50
N VAL A 39 4.53 1.60 -4.65
CA VAL A 39 3.21 2.25 -4.80
C VAL A 39 2.07 1.24 -4.66
N TYR A 40 2.18 0.03 -5.25
CA TYR A 40 1.15 -1.02 -5.08
C TYR A 40 0.98 -1.47 -3.63
N ILE A 41 2.09 -1.60 -2.90
CA ILE A 41 2.08 -1.93 -1.47
C ILE A 41 1.44 -0.79 -0.67
N GLY A 42 1.76 0.47 -0.98
CA GLY A 42 1.14 1.64 -0.36
C GLY A 42 -0.37 1.71 -0.58
N ILE A 43 -0.85 1.44 -1.80
CA ILE A 43 -2.29 1.37 -2.11
C ILE A 43 -2.95 0.28 -1.26
N THR A 44 -2.36 -0.91 -1.21
CA THR A 44 -2.94 -2.05 -0.46
C THR A 44 -2.98 -1.79 1.04
N ALA A 45 -1.96 -1.12 1.60
CA ALA A 45 -1.93 -0.68 2.99
C ALA A 45 -3.04 0.33 3.33
N ILE A 46 -3.25 1.35 2.48
CA ILE A 46 -4.32 2.35 2.70
C ILE A 46 -5.70 1.72 2.56
N VAL A 47 -5.91 0.81 1.60
CA VAL A 47 -7.18 0.06 1.47
C VAL A 47 -7.45 -0.76 2.74
N ARG A 48 -6.45 -1.43 3.31
CA ARG A 48 -6.62 -2.15 4.58
C ARG A 48 -6.90 -1.22 5.76
N LEU A 49 -6.28 -0.04 5.78
CA LEU A 49 -6.55 0.97 6.80
C LEU A 49 -8.02 1.41 6.76
N ILE A 50 -8.60 1.63 5.58
CA ILE A 50 -10.04 1.95 5.42
C ILE A 50 -10.94 0.82 5.92
N ILE A 51 -10.56 -0.44 5.70
CA ILE A 51 -11.34 -1.61 6.13
C ILE A 51 -11.32 -1.78 7.67
N VAL A 52 -10.26 -1.34 8.34
CA VAL A 52 -10.12 -1.46 9.80
C VAL A 52 -10.63 -0.23 10.54
N ASP A 53 -10.36 0.96 10.02
CA ASP A 53 -10.72 2.23 10.64
C ASP A 53 -11.80 2.94 9.82
N HIS A 54 -13.06 2.68 10.20
CA HIS A 54 -14.25 3.25 9.55
C HIS A 54 -15.14 4.02 10.55
N GLU A 55 -14.55 4.63 11.58
CA GLU A 55 -15.29 5.41 12.57
C GLU A 55 -15.71 6.80 12.06
N SER A 56 -14.94 7.41 11.14
CA SER A 56 -15.25 8.74 10.62
C SER A 56 -15.35 8.77 9.07
N PRO A 57 -16.49 9.23 8.50
CA PRO A 57 -16.67 9.32 7.05
C PRO A 57 -15.65 10.25 6.38
N LEU A 58 -15.17 11.27 7.10
CA LEU A 58 -14.18 12.22 6.60
C LEU A 58 -12.80 11.58 6.45
N ALA A 59 -12.38 10.69 7.36
CA ALA A 59 -11.10 10.00 7.22
C ALA A 59 -11.09 9.09 5.99
N VAL A 60 -12.20 8.36 5.76
CA VAL A 60 -12.36 7.52 4.56
C VAL A 60 -12.23 8.34 3.28
N LEU A 61 -12.79 9.56 3.24
CA LEU A 61 -12.66 10.46 2.09
C LEU A 61 -11.20 10.88 1.84
N ILE A 62 -10.46 11.20 2.91
CA ILE A 62 -9.04 11.58 2.82
C ILE A 62 -8.20 10.38 2.37
N TYR A 63 -8.44 9.18 2.89
CA TYR A 63 -7.74 7.96 2.45
C TYR A 63 -8.04 7.61 0.99
N SER A 64 -9.28 7.80 0.54
CA SER A 64 -9.63 7.64 -0.88
C SER A 64 -8.92 8.67 -1.77
N ALA A 65 -8.78 9.92 -1.31
CA ALA A 65 -8.02 10.94 -2.03
C ALA A 65 -6.53 10.59 -2.09
N ALA A 66 -5.96 10.03 -1.01
CA ALA A 66 -4.58 9.54 -0.99
C ALA A 66 -4.35 8.40 -2.00
N ILE A 67 -5.29 7.46 -2.13
CA ILE A 67 -5.24 6.41 -3.16
C ILE A 67 -5.25 7.02 -4.57
N LEU A 68 -6.09 8.03 -4.83
CA LEU A 68 -6.10 8.74 -6.12
C LEU A 68 -4.75 9.39 -6.43
N ILE A 69 -4.12 10.03 -5.45
CA ILE A 69 -2.77 10.61 -5.60
C ILE A 69 -1.75 9.52 -5.95
N LEU A 70 -1.75 8.38 -5.24
CA LEU A 70 -0.84 7.27 -5.51
C LEU A 70 -1.03 6.68 -6.92
N VAL A 71 -2.27 6.56 -7.39
CA VAL A 71 -2.57 6.11 -8.76
C VAL A 71 -2.06 7.10 -9.80
N ILE A 72 -2.20 8.41 -9.55
CA ILE A 72 -1.63 9.46 -10.42
C ILE A 72 -0.10 9.38 -10.41
N THR A 73 0.53 9.21 -9.24
CA THR A 73 1.98 9.01 -9.13
C THR A 73 2.43 7.77 -9.90
N LEU A 74 1.68 6.67 -9.82
CA LEU A 74 1.94 5.46 -10.58
C LEU A 74 1.86 5.73 -12.08
N TRP A 75 0.83 6.44 -12.53
CA TRP A 75 0.64 6.79 -13.93
C TRP A 75 1.79 7.67 -14.46
N LEU A 76 2.20 8.68 -13.70
CA LEU A 76 3.34 9.55 -14.02
C LEU A 76 4.67 8.79 -14.03
N CYS A 77 4.94 7.96 -13.02
CA CYS A 77 6.14 7.12 -12.97
C CYS A 77 6.17 6.10 -14.11
N ASN A 78 5.03 5.50 -14.44
CA ASN A 78 4.90 4.55 -15.54
C ASN A 78 5.11 5.25 -16.89
N SER A 79 4.63 6.48 -17.06
CA SER A 79 4.83 7.26 -18.29
C SER A 79 6.29 7.66 -18.52
N ASN A 80 7.08 7.91 -17.46
CA ASN A 80 8.46 8.40 -17.58
C ASN A 80 9.53 7.31 -17.57
N ARG A 81 9.19 6.07 -17.19
CA ARG A 81 10.17 4.96 -17.05
C ARG A 81 9.91 3.72 -17.91
N LEU A 82 8.95 3.74 -18.83
CA LEU A 82 8.67 2.61 -19.74
C LEU A 82 8.83 2.94 -21.24
N LYS A 83 9.81 3.77 -21.61
CA LYS A 83 10.33 3.80 -22.99
C LYS A 83 11.67 3.09 -23.16
N ARG A 84 12.23 2.49 -22.10
CA ARG A 84 13.44 1.67 -22.15
C ARG A 84 13.44 0.64 -21.03
N GLU A 85 12.63 -0.39 -21.20
CA GLU A 85 13.04 -1.80 -21.11
C GLU A 85 12.19 -2.59 -22.11
#